data_AF-A0A936MCM6-F1
#
_entry.id   AF-A0A936MCM6-F1
#
_cell.length_a   1.000
_cell.length_b   1.000
_cell.length_c   1.000
_cell.angle_alpha   90.00
_cell.angle_beta   90.00
_cell.angle_gamma   90.00
#
_symmetry.space_group_name_H-M   'P 1'
#
loop_
_entity.id
_entity.type
_entity.pdbx_description
1 polymer ?
#
loop_
_entity_poly.entity_id
_entity_poly.type
_entity_poly.pdbx_seq_one_letter_code
_entity_poly.pdbx_strand_id
1 'polypeptide(L)'
;MKILLLLFIFSLSIASSQQPEWYRLDADLLHCTFVGNTSAYSLGTNGCLLRSVDKGASWRQIPTGVQTSLRGIAFADSLHGTAVGDLGTILVTNDGGISWKVHSFTTPYNLHAVSFKGKYGIIVGDYGHIFQSDDGGNHGRTLMQV
;
A
#
# COMPACT_ATOMS: atom_id res chain seq x y z
N MET A 1 68.49 -22.12 -17.85
CA MET A 1 67.69 -22.22 -16.63
C MET A 1 66.29 -21.67 -16.94
N LYS A 2 65.29 -22.56 -16.96
CA LYS A 2 63.87 -22.26 -17.17
C LYS A 2 63.28 -21.60 -15.91
N ILE A 3 62.39 -20.61 -16.06
CA ILE A 3 61.28 -20.18 -15.17
C ILE A 3 60.37 -19.35 -16.10
N LEU A 4 59.26 -19.86 -16.64
CA LEU A 4 57.92 -20.15 -16.09
C LEU A 4 57.07 -18.89 -15.76
N LEU A 5 56.21 -18.55 -16.74
CA LEU A 5 54.86 -17.97 -16.73
C LEU A 5 54.28 -17.41 -15.40
N LEU A 6 53.71 -16.20 -15.45
CA LEU A 6 52.35 -15.95 -14.92
C LEU A 6 51.70 -14.75 -15.62
N LEU A 7 50.71 -15.06 -16.47
CA LEU A 7 49.78 -14.12 -17.09
C LEU A 7 48.81 -13.59 -16.02
N PHE A 8 48.88 -12.30 -15.69
CA PHE A 8 47.78 -11.61 -15.01
C PHE A 8 46.98 -10.85 -16.08
N ILE A 9 46.11 -11.58 -16.78
CA ILE A 9 44.99 -10.95 -17.46
C ILE A 9 44.04 -10.56 -16.33
N PHE A 10 43.98 -9.27 -16.03
CA PHE A 10 42.97 -8.69 -15.15
C PHE A 10 41.63 -8.93 -15.86
N SER A 11 40.99 -10.06 -15.58
CA SER A 11 39.63 -10.28 -16.05
C SER A 11 38.79 -9.20 -15.39
N LEU A 12 38.31 -8.31 -16.25
CA LEU A 12 37.23 -7.38 -15.99
C LEU A 12 36.25 -8.08 -15.06
N SER A 13 36.10 -7.58 -13.84
CA SER A 13 34.95 -7.95 -13.02
C SER A 13 33.75 -7.64 -13.89
N ILE A 14 33.11 -8.68 -14.42
CA ILE A 14 31.72 -8.56 -14.82
C ILE A 14 31.06 -8.33 -13.47
N ALA A 15 30.86 -7.05 -13.13
CA ALA A 15 29.81 -6.68 -12.22
C ALA A 15 28.60 -7.36 -12.83
N SER A 16 28.21 -8.51 -12.27
CA SER A 16 26.96 -9.13 -12.66
C SER A 16 25.96 -8.01 -12.44
N SER A 17 25.36 -7.48 -13.51
CA SER A 17 24.22 -6.61 -13.32
C SER A 17 23.22 -7.49 -12.59
N GLN A 18 23.14 -7.30 -11.27
CA GLN A 18 22.08 -7.86 -10.46
C GLN A 18 20.85 -7.13 -10.96
N GLN A 19 20.28 -7.65 -12.06
CA GLN A 19 18.97 -7.25 -12.53
C GLN A 19 18.06 -7.42 -11.31
N PRO A 20 17.23 -6.42 -10.98
CA PRO A 20 16.41 -6.50 -9.79
C PRO A 20 15.66 -7.82 -9.82
N GLU A 21 15.90 -8.69 -8.84
CA GLU A 21 15.16 -9.93 -8.74
C GLU A 21 13.70 -9.54 -8.56
N TRP A 22 12.88 -9.85 -9.56
CA TRP A 22 11.45 -9.58 -9.50
C TRP A 22 10.86 -10.37 -8.34
N TYR A 23 10.63 -9.72 -7.20
CA TYR A 23 9.91 -10.31 -6.09
C TYR A 23 8.47 -10.56 -6.53
N ARG A 24 8.19 -11.81 -6.91
CA ARG A 24 6.83 -12.21 -7.27
C ARG A 24 6.00 -12.30 -6.00
N LEU A 25 5.05 -11.38 -5.86
CA LEU A 25 4.00 -11.48 -4.84
C LEU A 25 2.93 -12.46 -5.32
N ASP A 26 2.36 -13.20 -4.38
CA ASP A 26 1.16 -14.01 -4.62
C ASP A 26 -0.10 -13.15 -4.41
N ALA A 27 -0.12 -12.00 -5.10
CA ALA A 27 -1.19 -11.01 -5.05
C ALA A 27 -1.15 -10.12 -6.30
N ASP A 28 -2.33 -9.74 -6.78
CA ASP A 28 -2.51 -8.71 -7.80
C ASP A 28 -2.56 -7.36 -7.11
N LEU A 29 -1.80 -6.38 -7.61
CA LEU A 29 -1.83 -5.01 -7.11
C LEU A 29 -2.94 -4.23 -7.83
N LEU A 30 -3.82 -3.61 -7.06
CA LEU A 30 -5.05 -2.97 -7.56
C LEU A 30 -5.01 -1.44 -7.47
N HIS A 31 -4.16 -0.88 -6.60
CA HIS A 31 -4.05 0.56 -6.39
C HIS A 31 -2.64 0.94 -5.95
N CYS A 32 -2.18 2.15 -6.32
CA CYS A 32 -1.01 2.78 -5.74
C CYS A 32 -1.19 4.29 -5.51
N THR A 33 -0.52 4.85 -4.51
CA THR A 33 -0.53 6.29 -4.21
C THR A 33 0.80 6.76 -3.62
N PHE A 34 1.16 8.02 -3.88
CA PHE A 34 2.19 8.73 -3.12
C PHE A 34 1.59 9.44 -1.91
N VAL A 35 2.40 9.59 -0.85
CA VAL A 35 2.07 10.36 0.35
C VAL A 35 3.30 11.18 0.74
N GLY A 36 3.12 12.50 0.81
CA GLY A 36 4.24 13.42 0.98
C GLY A 36 5.24 13.31 -0.19
N ASN A 37 6.53 13.50 0.11
CA ASN A 37 7.57 13.62 -0.92
C ASN A 37 8.33 12.30 -1.21
N THR A 38 8.19 11.29 -0.35
CA THR A 38 9.04 10.09 -0.39
C THR A 38 8.30 8.78 -0.20
N SER A 39 7.17 8.78 0.52
CA SER A 39 6.43 7.55 0.79
C SER A 39 5.50 7.21 -0.37
N ALA A 40 5.43 5.93 -0.71
CA ALA A 40 4.48 5.39 -1.65
C ALA A 40 3.86 4.11 -1.10
N TYR A 41 2.63 3.83 -1.50
CA TYR A 41 1.87 2.67 -1.07
C TYR A 41 1.28 1.98 -2.28
N SER A 42 1.23 0.65 -2.25
CA SER A 42 0.49 -0.16 -3.19
C SER A 42 -0.30 -1.20 -2.43
N LEU A 43 -1.50 -1.52 -2.87
CA LEU A 43 -2.32 -2.55 -2.23
C LEU A 43 -3.04 -3.41 -3.25
N GLY A 44 -3.60 -4.53 -2.80
CA GLY A 44 -4.13 -5.51 -3.72
C GLY A 44 -4.89 -6.67 -3.10
N THR A 45 -4.95 -7.78 -3.83
CA THR A 45 -5.61 -9.00 -3.39
C THR A 45 -4.94 -9.62 -2.17
N ASN A 46 -5.63 -10.54 -1.49
CA ASN A 46 -5.11 -11.29 -0.35
C ASN A 46 -4.61 -10.41 0.82
N GLY A 47 -5.21 -9.23 1.02
CA GLY A 47 -4.80 -8.27 2.05
C GLY A 47 -3.42 -7.66 1.81
N CYS A 48 -2.87 -7.75 0.60
CA CYS A 48 -1.54 -7.23 0.27
C CYS A 48 -1.50 -5.70 0.42
N LEU A 49 -0.54 -5.23 1.21
CA LEU A 49 -0.19 -3.82 1.33
C LEU A 49 1.33 -3.69 1.33
N LEU A 50 1.83 -2.90 0.40
CA LEU A 50 3.25 -2.58 0.22
C LEU A 50 3.47 -1.12 0.56
N ARG A 51 4.63 -0.83 1.14
CA ARG A 51 5.08 0.53 1.43
C ARG A 51 6.52 0.73 0.95
N SER A 52 6.75 1.88 0.34
CA SER A 52 8.06 2.41 0.00
C SER A 52 8.31 3.71 0.79
N VAL A 53 9.58 3.99 1.09
CA VAL A 53 10.05 5.24 1.71
C VAL A 53 11.06 5.98 0.85
N ASP A 54 11.33 5.48 -0.35
CA ASP A 54 12.37 5.91 -1.26
C ASP A 54 11.82 6.16 -2.67
N LYS A 55 10.61 6.73 -2.74
CA LYS A 55 9.90 7.09 -3.98
C LYS A 55 9.61 5.91 -4.91
N GLY A 56 9.41 4.72 -4.34
CA GLY A 56 9.08 3.50 -5.07
C GLY A 56 10.30 2.72 -5.57
N ALA A 57 11.52 3.08 -5.16
CA ALA A 57 12.73 2.35 -5.53
C ALA A 57 12.82 0.98 -4.82
N SER A 58 12.33 0.88 -3.58
CA SER A 58 12.18 -0.37 -2.84
C SER A 58 10.85 -0.44 -2.10
N TRP A 59 10.37 -1.67 -1.89
CA TRP A 59 9.06 -1.94 -1.30
C TRP A 59 9.16 -2.97 -0.18
N ARG A 60 8.39 -2.75 0.89
CA ARG A 60 8.22 -3.70 1.99
C ARG A 60 6.74 -4.01 2.16
N GLN A 61 6.40 -5.29 2.27
CA GLN A 61 5.05 -5.70 2.65
C GLN A 61 4.79 -5.40 4.13
N ILE A 62 3.64 -4.78 4.39
CA ILE A 62 3.17 -4.43 5.73
C ILE A 62 2.04 -5.40 6.10
N PRO A 63 2.13 -6.08 7.25
CA PRO A 63 1.04 -6.92 7.73
C PRO A 63 -0.23 -6.10 7.96
N THR A 64 -1.34 -6.53 7.38
CA THR A 64 -2.66 -5.87 7.52
C THR A 64 -3.60 -6.61 8.46
N GLY A 65 -3.36 -7.91 8.69
CA GLY A 65 -4.23 -8.77 9.50
C GLY A 65 -5.53 -9.19 8.81
N VAL A 66 -5.69 -8.91 7.52
CA VAL A 66 -6.86 -9.29 6.72
C VAL A 66 -6.43 -10.09 5.49
N GLN A 67 -7.37 -10.86 4.93
CA GLN A 67 -7.16 -11.65 3.70
C GLN A 67 -8.04 -11.17 2.53
N THR A 68 -8.92 -10.20 2.77
CA THR A 68 -9.78 -9.59 1.76
C THR A 68 -8.98 -8.71 0.80
N SER A 69 -9.45 -8.54 -0.44
CA SER A 69 -8.80 -7.61 -1.36
C SER A 69 -8.97 -6.18 -0.85
N LEU A 70 -7.88 -5.43 -0.88
CA LEU A 70 -7.91 -3.99 -0.69
C LEU A 70 -8.02 -3.33 -2.06
N ARG A 71 -8.82 -2.27 -2.18
CA ARG A 71 -9.16 -1.63 -3.46
C ARG A 71 -8.84 -0.14 -3.52
N GLY A 72 -8.94 0.56 -2.40
CA GLY A 72 -8.68 1.99 -2.33
C GLY A 72 -7.80 2.34 -1.14
N ILE A 73 -6.95 3.34 -1.29
CA ILE A 73 -6.18 3.94 -0.21
C ILE A 73 -6.07 5.44 -0.40
N ALA A 74 -6.23 6.18 0.69
CA ALA A 74 -6.01 7.61 0.70
C ALA A 74 -5.53 8.05 2.08
N PHE A 75 -4.83 9.18 2.10
CA PHE A 75 -4.28 9.77 3.31
C PHE A 75 -4.86 11.18 3.50
N ALA A 76 -5.32 11.47 4.70
CA ALA A 76 -5.77 12.81 5.10
C ALA A 76 -4.58 13.75 5.30
N ASP A 77 -3.47 13.20 5.81
CA ASP A 77 -2.17 13.84 5.97
C ASP A 77 -1.04 12.77 5.98
N SER A 78 0.20 13.14 6.33
CA SER A 78 1.33 12.20 6.32
C SER A 78 1.26 11.07 7.37
N LEU A 79 0.37 11.18 8.37
CA LEU A 79 0.25 10.24 9.48
C LEU A 79 -1.06 9.44 9.42
N HIS A 80 -2.15 10.08 8.98
CA HIS A 80 -3.49 9.51 9.01
C HIS A 80 -3.93 9.03 7.63
N GLY A 81 -4.23 7.74 7.52
CA GLY A 81 -4.66 7.12 6.27
C GLY A 81 -5.70 6.03 6.44
N THR A 82 -6.42 5.77 5.36
CA THR A 82 -7.47 4.75 5.27
C THR A 82 -7.28 3.90 4.03
N ALA A 83 -7.39 2.59 4.18
CA ALA A 83 -7.52 1.65 3.09
C ALA A 83 -8.87 0.93 3.18
N VAL A 84 -9.51 0.69 2.03
CA VAL A 84 -10.85 0.10 1.93
C VAL A 84 -10.85 -1.07 0.96
N GLY A 85 -11.77 -2.02 1.13
CA GLY A 85 -11.80 -3.21 0.30
C GLY A 85 -13.05 -4.08 0.41
N ASP A 86 -12.88 -5.33 0.02
CA ASP A 86 -13.96 -6.33 -0.03
C ASP A 86 -14.57 -6.59 1.35
N LEU A 87 -15.84 -7.01 1.37
CA LEU A 87 -16.60 -7.32 2.60
C LEU A 87 -16.59 -6.17 3.63
N GLY A 88 -16.63 -4.93 3.13
CA GLY A 88 -16.60 -3.72 3.94
C GLY A 88 -15.34 -3.52 4.76
N THR A 89 -14.22 -4.12 4.33
CA THR A 89 -12.94 -3.97 5.01
C THR A 89 -12.54 -2.50 5.03
N ILE A 90 -12.28 -1.96 6.22
CA ILE A 90 -11.70 -0.64 6.42
C ILE A 90 -10.50 -0.81 7.35
N LEU A 91 -9.32 -0.40 6.88
CA LEU A 91 -8.11 -0.32 7.65
C LEU A 91 -7.75 1.15 7.86
N VAL A 92 -7.26 1.48 9.05
CA VAL A 92 -6.78 2.83 9.39
C VAL A 92 -5.36 2.78 9.92
N THR A 93 -4.61 3.83 9.64
CA THR A 93 -3.28 4.08 10.21
C THR A 93 -3.23 5.48 10.78
N ASN A 94 -2.53 5.62 11.91
CA ASN A 94 -2.26 6.89 12.59
C ASN A 94 -0.75 7.14 12.73
N ASP A 95 0.08 6.34 12.06
CA ASP A 95 1.55 6.38 12.13
C ASP A 95 2.21 6.41 10.74
N GLY A 96 1.47 6.89 9.73
CA GLY A 96 1.95 6.98 8.36
C GLY A 96 2.09 5.60 7.70
N GLY A 97 1.21 4.66 8.03
CA GLY A 97 1.16 3.33 7.45
C GLY A 97 2.32 2.42 7.86
N ILE A 98 2.95 2.69 9.01
CA ILE A 98 3.87 1.74 9.65
C ILE A 98 3.06 0.57 10.22
N SER A 99 1.89 0.85 10.78
CA SER A 99 0.91 -0.14 11.22
C SER A 99 -0.50 0.21 10.75
N TRP A 100 -1.32 -0.82 10.57
CA TRP A 100 -2.72 -0.70 10.15
C TRP A 100 -3.61 -1.48 11.12
N LYS A 101 -4.78 -0.93 11.41
CA LYS A 101 -5.78 -1.55 12.28
C LYS A 101 -7.11 -1.64 11.55
N VAL A 102 -7.82 -2.76 11.74
CA VAL A 102 -9.20 -2.89 11.28
C VAL A 102 -10.08 -1.91 12.05
N HIS A 103 -10.81 -1.08 11.33
CA HIS A 103 -11.77 -0.15 11.91
C HIS A 103 -13.03 -0.92 12.34
N SER A 104 -13.64 -0.54 13.46
CA SER A 104 -14.77 -1.28 14.06
C SER A 104 -16.06 -1.21 13.26
N PHE A 105 -16.25 -0.12 12.51
CA PHE A 105 -17.34 -0.01 11.56
C PHE A 105 -17.12 -0.96 10.38
N THR A 106 -18.11 -1.81 10.11
CA THR A 106 -18.12 -2.74 8.99
C THR A 106 -19.44 -2.66 8.23
N THR A 107 -19.41 -3.10 6.99
CA THR A 107 -20.58 -3.24 6.11
C THR A 107 -20.40 -4.53 5.31
N PRO A 108 -21.46 -5.25 4.91
CA PRO A 108 -21.27 -6.46 4.09
C PRO A 108 -20.86 -6.15 2.64
N TYR A 109 -20.93 -4.88 2.22
CA TYR A 109 -20.72 -4.46 0.83
C TYR A 109 -19.26 -4.16 0.53
N ASN A 110 -18.82 -4.40 -0.71
CA ASN A 110 -17.45 -4.06 -1.09
C ASN A 110 -17.28 -2.55 -1.18
N LEU A 111 -16.15 -2.06 -0.70
CA LEU A 111 -15.75 -0.66 -0.77
C LEU A 111 -14.67 -0.52 -1.83
N HIS A 112 -14.88 0.39 -2.78
CA HIS A 112 -14.06 0.48 -4.00
C HIS A 112 -13.05 1.60 -3.96
N ALA A 113 -13.39 2.73 -3.35
CA ALA A 113 -12.53 3.90 -3.31
C ALA A 113 -12.70 4.70 -2.03
N VAL A 114 -11.63 5.41 -1.67
CA VAL A 114 -11.59 6.38 -0.59
C VAL A 114 -10.83 7.61 -1.08
N SER A 115 -11.24 8.79 -0.65
CA SER A 115 -10.55 10.05 -0.94
C SER A 115 -10.64 10.99 0.25
N PHE A 116 -9.61 11.83 0.42
CA PHE A 116 -9.55 12.84 1.46
C PHE A 116 -9.32 14.23 0.90
N LYS A 117 -9.92 15.22 1.56
CA LYS A 117 -9.59 16.65 1.46
C LYS A 117 -9.39 17.19 2.87
N GLY A 118 -8.13 17.17 3.33
CA GLY A 118 -7.82 17.36 4.74
C GLY A 118 -8.51 16.28 5.58
N LYS A 119 -9.15 16.67 6.68
CA LYS A 119 -9.87 15.72 7.55
C LYS A 119 -11.18 15.16 6.95
N TYR A 120 -11.66 15.70 5.83
CA TYR A 120 -12.91 15.25 5.22
C TYR A 120 -12.65 14.08 4.28
N GLY A 121 -13.19 12.91 4.61
CA GLY A 121 -13.06 11.68 3.84
C GLY A 121 -14.37 11.27 3.20
N ILE A 122 -14.30 10.66 2.01
CA ILE A 122 -15.43 10.00 1.35
C ILE A 122 -15.00 8.57 0.99
N ILE A 123 -15.85 7.60 1.30
CA ILE A 123 -15.71 6.20 0.86
C ILE A 123 -16.93 5.83 0.04
N VAL A 124 -16.72 5.11 -1.07
CA VAL A 124 -17.80 4.62 -1.94
C VAL A 124 -17.71 3.12 -2.14
N GLY A 125 -18.86 2.46 -2.31
CA GLY A 125 -18.95 1.01 -2.46
C GLY A 125 -20.14 0.53 -3.27
N ASP A 126 -20.40 -0.77 -3.24
CA ASP A 126 -21.53 -1.39 -3.94
C ASP A 126 -22.88 -0.77 -3.57
N TYR A 127 -23.86 -0.87 -4.48
CA TYR A 127 -25.25 -0.43 -4.25
C TYR A 127 -25.38 1.04 -3.80
N GLY A 128 -24.50 1.92 -4.29
CA GLY A 128 -24.58 3.35 -4.00
C GLY A 128 -24.18 3.74 -2.58
N HIS A 129 -23.51 2.86 -1.81
CA HIS A 129 -23.07 3.22 -0.47
C HIS A 129 -22.04 4.34 -0.51
N ILE A 130 -22.33 5.43 0.21
CA ILE A 130 -21.41 6.56 0.41
C ILE A 130 -21.27 6.80 1.91
N PHE A 131 -20.03 6.71 2.40
CA PHE A 131 -19.68 7.05 3.79
C PHE A 131 -18.87 8.34 3.80
N GLN A 132 -19.06 9.17 4.82
CA GLN A 132 -18.20 10.33 5.03
C GLN A 132 -17.55 10.28 6.40
N SER A 133 -16.33 10.82 6.47
CA SER A 133 -15.61 11.15 7.69
C SER A 133 -15.32 12.65 7.71
N ASP A 134 -15.31 13.25 8.88
CA ASP A 134 -14.90 14.65 9.09
C ASP A 134 -13.74 14.79 10.09
N ASP A 135 -13.01 13.70 10.33
CA ASP A 135 -11.94 13.59 11.33
C ASP A 135 -10.71 12.79 10.84
N GLY A 136 -10.49 12.74 9.53
CA GLY A 136 -9.31 12.13 8.91
C GLY A 136 -9.38 10.61 8.83
N GLY A 137 -10.60 10.05 8.81
CA GLY A 137 -10.82 8.60 8.74
C GLY A 137 -10.74 7.89 10.08
N ASN A 138 -10.61 8.64 11.19
CA ASN A 138 -10.56 8.07 12.54
C ASN A 138 -11.94 7.55 12.98
N HIS A 139 -13.02 8.23 12.56
CA HIS A 139 -14.38 7.74 12.69
C HIS A 139 -15.14 7.91 11.36
N GLY A 140 -15.89 6.89 10.99
CA GLY A 140 -16.83 6.93 9.87
C GLY A 140 -18.26 7.13 10.36
N ARG A 141 -19.01 8.01 9.71
CA ARG A 141 -20.47 8.11 9.87
C ARG A 141 -21.16 7.77 8.54
N THR A 142 -22.10 6.83 8.58
CA THR A 142 -23.00 6.59 7.44
C THR A 142 -23.91 7.80 7.30
N LEU A 143 -23.85 8.48 6.15
CA LEU A 143 -24.73 9.61 5.90
C LEU A 143 -25.95 9.23 5.03
N MET A 144 -25.82 8.34 4.04
CA MET A 144 -26.93 7.94 3.17
C MET A 144 -26.70 6.57 2.49
N GLN A 145 -27.77 5.76 2.38
CA GLN A 145 -27.97 4.85 1.24
C GLN A 145 -28.74 5.67 0.18
N VAL A 146 -28.26 5.71 -1.06
CA VAL A 146 -29.06 6.22 -2.20
C VAL A 146 -29.96 5.11 -2.72
#